data_AF-A0A3D3FL71-F1
#
_entry.id   AF-A0A3D3FL71-F1
#
_cell.length_a   1.000
_cell.length_b   1.000
_cell.length_c   1.000
_cell.angle_alpha   90.00
_cell.angle_beta   90.00
_cell.angle_gamma   90.00
#
_symmetry.space_group_name_H-M   'P 1'
#
loop_
_entity.id
_entity.type
_entity.pdbx_description
1 polymer ?
#
loop_
_entity_poly.entity_id
_entity_poly.type
_entity_poly.pdbx_seq_one_letter_code
_entity_poly.pdbx_strand_id
1 'polypeptide(L)'
;MFQYPIPFQRVQEFEGKHFLKRRRVARAFFDPHRFHLQGELKISIMREWRIRECAQEVRTTRAAPSLDERPRVLHTLPMALYSYSLSLVSRLHDEAAWNDADRSAVSGHAQYLRDLQERGIVLLAGRTDAPNDATRGIVILESSSADEARKVMDADPAVLGGIMEATLAPFRLAVGSAGRIAADLANATADAGDLAVTATEAGADASCPLDPPPFIPPREKLPFPIGLLLDLAESRIGRRLLGLRALAWYPKALIGAGLLEAFVAHDDKKASRRLLALVRLRVSYLASCPFCIDMNGSGFSEAGVAEAELAALRGEASPVSVGTFSEAELAALDFTDSVCTTPVRVSEETAARLLSAVGPRGFAIIAATAAQVNFWARLFQGLGAPPSGLAAFPRKLALESYANPLRKRKEG
;
A
#
# COMPACT_ATOMS: atom_id res chain seq x y z
N MET A 1 11.61 -51.49 0.15
CA MET A 1 12.95 -51.20 -0.41
C MET A 1 13.04 -49.67 -0.54
N PHE A 2 13.56 -48.87 0.39
CA PHE A 2 14.31 -49.07 1.63
C PHE A 2 13.68 -48.22 2.76
N GLN A 3 13.84 -48.72 3.98
CA GLN A 3 13.36 -48.22 5.27
C GLN A 3 14.53 -47.54 6.01
N TYR A 4 14.24 -46.50 6.79
CA TYR A 4 14.88 -46.17 8.09
C TYR A 4 16.29 -45.49 8.13
N PRO A 5 16.70 -44.91 9.30
CA PRO A 5 16.98 -43.47 9.51
C PRO A 5 18.48 -43.22 9.87
N ILE A 6 18.82 -42.31 10.81
CA ILE A 6 20.09 -42.14 11.62
C ILE A 6 20.57 -40.64 11.63
N PRO A 7 21.09 -40.03 12.74
CA PRO A 7 20.58 -39.92 14.11
C PRO A 7 20.73 -38.49 14.72
N PHE A 8 20.10 -38.25 15.87
CA PHE A 8 20.36 -37.09 16.74
C PHE A 8 21.51 -37.47 17.70
N GLN A 9 22.65 -36.75 17.67
CA GLN A 9 23.73 -36.94 18.65
C GLN A 9 23.74 -35.83 19.71
N ARG A 10 23.71 -36.31 20.95
CA ARG A 10 23.80 -35.61 22.23
C ARG A 10 25.25 -35.13 22.42
N VAL A 11 25.48 -33.84 22.66
CA VAL A 11 26.81 -33.33 23.04
C VAL A 11 26.95 -33.53 24.56
N GLN A 12 27.88 -34.40 24.95
CA GLN A 12 28.35 -34.55 26.33
C GLN A 12 29.49 -33.56 26.59
N GLU A 13 29.49 -33.00 27.80
CA GLU A 13 30.57 -32.25 28.42
C GLU A 13 31.87 -33.07 28.46
N PHE A 14 33.01 -32.44 28.20
CA PHE A 14 34.32 -32.96 28.60
C PHE A 14 35.24 -31.81 29.02
N GLU A 15 35.64 -31.84 30.29
CA GLU A 15 36.69 -31.03 30.89
C GLU A 15 38.09 -31.50 30.44
N GLY A 16 39.03 -30.57 30.32
CA GLY A 16 40.33 -30.71 30.97
C GLY A 16 41.55 -31.29 30.22
N LYS A 17 42.37 -30.36 29.68
CA LYS A 17 43.85 -30.21 29.87
C LYS A 17 44.88 -31.13 29.17
N HIS A 18 45.96 -30.43 28.76
CA HIS A 18 47.32 -30.87 28.34
C HIS A 18 47.47 -31.32 26.86
N PHE A 19 48.47 -30.92 26.07
CA PHE A 19 49.74 -30.23 26.32
C PHE A 19 50.28 -29.54 25.05
N LEU A 20 51.13 -28.56 25.28
CA LEU A 20 51.87 -27.63 24.42
C LEU A 20 52.58 -28.13 23.13
N LYS A 21 52.75 -27.13 22.23
CA LYS A 21 53.82 -26.91 21.22
C LYS A 21 53.66 -27.52 19.81
N ARG A 22 53.10 -26.71 18.91
CA ARG A 22 53.78 -26.24 17.67
C ARG A 22 53.14 -24.91 17.21
N ARG A 23 53.83 -23.81 17.49
CA ARG A 23 53.50 -22.46 17.02
C ARG A 23 54.09 -22.27 15.62
N ARG A 24 53.25 -22.13 14.60
CA ARG A 24 53.32 -21.12 13.52
C ARG A 24 52.19 -21.39 12.54
N VAL A 25 51.52 -20.30 12.14
CA VAL A 25 50.45 -20.18 11.13
C VAL A 25 49.03 -20.55 11.62
N ALA A 26 48.42 -19.63 12.38
CA ALA A 26 47.00 -19.25 12.34
C ALA A 26 46.67 -18.38 13.57
N ARG A 27 46.88 -17.07 13.46
CA ARG A 27 46.30 -16.09 14.41
C ARG A 27 46.15 -14.73 13.71
N ALA A 28 45.09 -14.63 12.92
CA ALA A 28 44.52 -13.36 12.49
C ALA A 28 43.05 -13.38 12.89
N PHE A 29 42.81 -13.30 14.20
CA PHE A 29 41.52 -12.96 14.81
C PHE A 29 41.84 -12.24 16.11
N PHE A 30 41.14 -11.13 16.34
CA PHE A 30 41.03 -10.43 17.62
C PHE A 30 42.35 -10.04 18.29
N ASP A 31 42.72 -8.78 18.09
CA ASP A 31 43.62 -8.03 18.97
C ASP A 31 42.78 -7.32 20.04
N PRO A 32 42.79 -7.75 21.32
CA PRO A 32 42.04 -7.11 22.40
C PRO A 32 42.72 -5.84 22.94
N HIS A 33 43.88 -5.44 22.40
CA HIS A 33 44.53 -4.16 22.73
C HIS A 33 44.29 -3.06 21.69
N ARG A 34 43.39 -3.30 20.73
CA ARG A 34 42.97 -2.30 19.72
C ARG A 34 41.61 -1.63 19.99
N PHE A 35 41.01 -1.89 21.15
CA PHE A 35 39.71 -1.37 21.58
C PHE A 35 39.80 -0.54 22.86
N HIS A 36 40.76 0.39 22.93
CA HIS A 36 40.70 1.54 23.84
C HIS A 36 41.22 2.75 23.06
N LEU A 37 40.47 3.86 23.09
CA LEU A 37 40.70 5.14 22.38
C LEU A 37 40.09 5.30 20.97
N GLN A 38 38.79 5.05 20.79
CA GLN A 38 37.98 5.74 19.75
C GLN A 38 36.57 6.12 20.23
N GLY A 39 36.40 6.35 21.54
CA GLY A 39 35.14 6.76 22.17
C GLY A 39 34.98 8.26 22.41
N GLU A 40 36.04 9.06 22.40
CA GLU A 40 35.96 10.49 22.77
C GLU A 40 36.39 11.48 21.67
N LEU A 41 36.93 11.01 20.54
CA LEU A 41 37.38 11.90 19.47
C LEU A 41 36.32 12.22 18.39
N LYS A 42 35.12 11.61 18.45
CA LYS A 42 34.02 11.88 17.49
C LYS A 42 32.99 12.90 17.97
N ILE A 43 32.95 13.23 19.26
CA ILE A 43 32.02 14.22 19.81
C ILE A 43 32.61 15.64 19.76
N SER A 44 33.94 15.78 19.73
CA SER A 44 34.60 17.09 19.56
C SER A 44 34.52 17.63 18.12
N ILE A 45 34.75 16.77 17.11
CA ILE A 45 34.76 17.18 15.70
C ILE A 45 33.37 17.59 15.18
N MET A 46 32.27 17.02 15.73
CA MET A 46 30.92 17.46 15.37
C MET A 46 30.45 18.72 16.11
N ARG A 47 31.04 19.07 17.26
CA ARG A 47 30.73 20.32 17.97
C ARG A 47 31.50 21.52 17.43
N GLU A 48 32.73 21.34 16.94
CA GLU A 48 33.51 22.42 16.32
C GLU A 48 33.06 22.77 14.89
N TRP A 49 32.52 21.80 14.13
CA TRP A 49 31.96 22.06 12.79
C TRP A 49 30.69 22.94 12.85
N ARG A 50 29.85 22.78 13.88
CA ARG A 50 28.58 23.52 14.01
C ARG A 50 28.73 24.96 14.50
N ILE A 51 29.90 25.32 15.05
CA ILE A 51 30.16 26.65 15.62
C ILE A 51 30.95 27.54 14.64
N ARG A 52 31.70 26.99 13.69
CA ARG A 52 32.49 27.78 12.73
C ARG A 52 31.68 28.34 11.55
N GLU A 53 30.64 27.66 11.06
CA GLU A 53 29.78 28.21 9.99
C GLU A 53 28.84 29.32 10.48
N CYS A 54 28.38 29.25 11.74
CA CYS A 54 27.46 30.24 12.31
C CYS A 54 28.13 31.59 12.63
N ALA A 55 29.46 31.64 12.74
CA ALA A 55 30.21 32.83 13.16
C ALA A 55 30.80 33.64 11.98
N GLN A 56 30.82 33.12 10.76
CA GLN A 56 31.39 33.81 9.58
C GLN A 56 30.34 34.59 8.75
N GLU A 57 29.04 34.33 8.91
CA GLU A 57 27.98 35.06 8.18
C GLU A 57 27.49 36.35 8.85
N VAL A 58 27.99 36.71 10.04
CA VAL A 58 27.44 37.86 10.82
C VAL A 58 28.27 39.14 10.69
N ARG A 59 29.33 39.20 9.88
CA ARG A 59 30.11 40.44 9.70
C ARG A 59 30.48 40.71 8.24
N THR A 60 29.51 41.11 7.43
CA THR A 60 29.66 42.17 6.43
C THR A 60 28.28 42.63 5.96
N THR A 61 27.64 43.51 6.73
CA THR A 61 26.48 44.27 6.27
C THR A 61 26.92 45.30 5.24
N ARG A 62 26.56 45.08 3.97
CA ARG A 62 26.35 46.17 3.01
C ARG A 62 24.90 46.05 2.53
N ALA A 63 24.16 47.14 2.65
CA ALA A 63 22.71 47.22 2.49
C ALA A 63 22.20 46.52 1.22
N ALA A 64 21.16 45.69 1.38
CA ALA A 64 20.50 45.01 0.27
C ALA A 64 19.67 46.00 -0.57
N PRO A 65 19.73 45.95 -1.91
CA PRO A 65 18.87 46.73 -2.79
C PRO A 65 17.45 46.13 -2.85
N SER A 66 16.49 46.99 -3.21
CA SER A 66 15.05 46.77 -3.18
C SER A 66 14.55 45.59 -4.04
N LEU A 67 13.52 44.92 -3.52
CA LEU A 67 12.83 43.75 -4.07
C LEU A 67 11.91 44.09 -5.26
N ASP A 68 12.43 44.52 -6.41
CA ASP A 68 11.54 44.74 -7.59
C ASP A 68 12.01 44.16 -8.93
N GLU A 69 13.10 43.38 -8.99
CA GLU A 69 13.54 42.83 -10.30
C GLU A 69 14.01 41.37 -10.17
N ARG A 70 13.08 40.44 -10.01
CA ARG A 70 13.30 39.02 -10.34
C ARG A 70 12.21 38.51 -11.28
N PRO A 71 12.57 37.68 -12.28
CA PRO A 71 11.69 37.32 -13.39
C PRO A 71 10.48 36.51 -12.92
N ARG A 72 9.28 36.90 -13.41
CA ARG A 72 7.98 36.30 -13.09
C ARG A 72 7.94 34.83 -13.50
N VAL A 73 8.07 33.94 -12.53
CA VAL A 73 7.51 32.59 -12.61
C VAL A 73 5.98 32.76 -12.55
N LEU A 74 5.25 32.21 -13.52
CA LEU A 74 3.79 32.19 -13.51
C LEU A 74 3.32 31.57 -12.18
N HIS A 75 2.70 32.39 -11.34
CA HIS A 75 2.12 31.98 -10.07
C HIS A 75 1.03 30.93 -10.31
N THR A 76 1.27 29.68 -9.91
CA THR A 76 0.17 28.76 -9.59
C THR A 76 -0.54 29.33 -8.37
N LEU A 77 -1.79 29.75 -8.54
CA LEU A 77 -2.65 30.20 -7.43
C LEU A 77 -2.71 29.09 -6.36
N PRO A 78 -2.76 29.44 -5.06
CA PRO A 78 -2.97 28.44 -4.02
C PRO A 78 -4.33 27.76 -4.24
N MET A 79 -4.31 26.46 -4.47
CA MET A 79 -5.51 25.64 -4.62
C MET A 79 -6.12 25.39 -3.23
N ALA A 80 -7.45 25.44 -3.13
CA ALA A 80 -8.20 25.24 -1.91
C ALA A 80 -9.29 24.18 -2.10
N LEU A 81 -9.65 23.51 -1.01
CA LEU A 81 -10.71 22.51 -1.00
C LEU A 81 -12.07 23.15 -0.78
N TYR A 82 -13.04 22.70 -1.56
CA TYR A 82 -14.44 23.06 -1.43
C TYR A 82 -15.28 21.79 -1.38
N SER A 83 -16.38 21.86 -0.64
CA SER A 83 -17.40 20.82 -0.63
C SER A 83 -18.71 21.43 -1.10
N TYR A 84 -19.45 20.75 -1.97
CA TYR A 84 -20.86 21.06 -2.15
C TYR A 84 -21.74 19.88 -1.79
N SER A 85 -22.84 20.17 -1.12
CA SER A 85 -23.88 19.21 -0.79
C SER A 85 -25.05 19.34 -1.76
N LEU A 86 -25.59 18.19 -2.18
CA LEU A 86 -26.74 18.08 -3.07
C LEU A 86 -27.92 17.46 -2.32
N SER A 87 -29.13 17.90 -2.64
CA SER A 87 -30.36 17.36 -2.04
C SER A 87 -31.47 17.36 -3.06
N LEU A 88 -32.23 16.28 -3.13
CA LEU A 88 -33.36 16.18 -4.05
C LEU A 88 -34.44 17.21 -3.69
N VAL A 89 -35.00 17.83 -4.71
CA VAL A 89 -36.18 18.69 -4.55
C VAL A 89 -37.37 17.89 -4.02
N SER A 90 -38.23 18.52 -3.24
CA SER A 90 -39.35 17.86 -2.56
C SER A 90 -40.28 17.08 -3.49
N ARG A 91 -40.46 17.55 -4.74
CA ARG A 91 -41.23 16.84 -5.77
C ARG A 91 -40.71 15.41 -6.02
N LEU A 92 -39.39 15.21 -5.97
CA LEU A 92 -38.73 13.96 -6.33
C LEU A 92 -38.47 13.03 -5.15
N HIS A 93 -38.99 13.37 -3.96
CA HIS A 93 -38.97 12.47 -2.81
C HIS A 93 -39.83 11.24 -3.05
N ASP A 94 -40.92 11.38 -3.81
CA ASP A 94 -41.75 10.28 -4.29
C ASP A 94 -41.24 9.77 -5.66
N GLU A 95 -40.91 8.47 -5.73
CA GLU A 95 -40.43 7.83 -6.97
C GLU A 95 -41.45 7.89 -8.11
N ALA A 96 -42.75 7.92 -7.80
CA ALA A 96 -43.80 8.01 -8.82
C ALA A 96 -43.79 9.36 -9.57
N ALA A 97 -43.20 10.40 -8.98
CA ALA A 97 -43.14 11.73 -9.55
C ALA A 97 -41.98 11.91 -10.57
N TRP A 98 -41.14 10.89 -10.76
CA TRP A 98 -39.98 10.94 -11.66
C TRP A 98 -40.39 10.78 -13.11
N ASN A 99 -39.91 11.68 -13.97
CA ASN A 99 -40.05 11.57 -15.42
C ASN A 99 -38.71 11.20 -16.09
N ASP A 100 -38.74 10.95 -17.40
CA ASP A 100 -37.55 10.53 -18.15
C ASP A 100 -36.46 11.61 -18.21
N ALA A 101 -36.84 12.89 -18.19
CA ALA A 101 -35.89 13.99 -18.13
C ALA A 101 -35.19 14.04 -16.76
N ASP A 102 -35.90 13.79 -15.65
CA ASP A 102 -35.34 13.70 -14.31
C ASP A 102 -34.30 12.55 -14.23
N ARG A 103 -34.64 11.38 -14.78
CA ARG A 103 -33.72 10.22 -14.86
C ARG A 103 -32.49 10.54 -15.71
N SER A 104 -32.68 11.17 -16.87
CA SER A 104 -31.58 11.57 -17.74
C SER A 104 -30.65 12.61 -17.08
N ALA A 105 -31.20 13.54 -16.29
CA ALA A 105 -30.41 14.52 -15.56
C ALA A 105 -29.55 13.87 -14.47
N VAL A 106 -30.07 12.87 -13.75
CA VAL A 106 -29.28 12.08 -12.77
C VAL A 106 -28.16 11.28 -13.45
N SER A 107 -28.44 10.64 -14.60
CA SER A 107 -27.41 9.95 -15.37
C SER A 107 -26.32 10.91 -15.86
N GLY A 108 -26.72 12.10 -16.33
CA GLY A 108 -25.81 13.17 -16.74
C GLY A 108 -24.95 13.70 -15.59
N HIS A 109 -25.55 13.90 -14.41
CA HIS A 109 -24.85 14.28 -13.18
C HIS A 109 -23.75 13.28 -12.82
N ALA A 110 -24.06 11.98 -12.83
CA ALA A 110 -23.09 10.94 -12.52
C ALA A 110 -21.92 10.92 -13.52
N GLN A 111 -22.19 11.15 -14.81
CA GLN A 111 -21.13 11.23 -15.82
C GLN A 111 -20.28 12.49 -15.68
N TYR A 112 -20.91 13.64 -15.46
CA TYR A 112 -20.22 14.91 -15.24
C TYR A 112 -19.21 14.84 -14.08
N LEU A 113 -19.62 14.24 -12.95
CA LEU A 113 -18.74 14.07 -11.79
C LEU A 113 -17.58 13.11 -12.07
N ARG A 114 -17.79 12.06 -12.86
CA ARG A 114 -16.72 11.15 -13.29
C ARG A 114 -15.69 11.88 -14.14
N ASP A 115 -16.13 12.65 -15.14
CA ASP A 115 -15.24 13.41 -16.01
C ASP A 115 -14.39 14.43 -15.23
N LEU A 116 -14.97 15.07 -14.21
CA LEU A 116 -14.24 15.99 -13.33
C LEU A 116 -13.26 15.28 -12.40
N GLN A 117 -13.60 14.06 -11.96
CA GLN A 117 -12.73 13.24 -11.14
C GLN A 117 -11.51 12.76 -11.94
N GLU A 118 -11.72 12.32 -13.19
CA GLU A 118 -10.63 11.93 -14.09
C GLU A 118 -9.66 13.08 -14.39
N ARG A 119 -10.17 14.31 -14.41
CA ARG A 119 -9.39 15.54 -14.56
C ARG A 119 -8.71 15.99 -13.27
N GLY A 120 -8.95 15.31 -12.15
CA GLY A 120 -8.40 15.65 -10.83
C GLY A 120 -9.02 16.88 -10.18
N ILE A 121 -10.17 17.37 -10.69
CA ILE A 121 -10.87 18.53 -10.13
C ILE A 121 -11.74 18.08 -8.96
N VAL A 122 -12.51 17.01 -9.14
CA VAL A 122 -13.29 16.38 -8.07
C VAL A 122 -12.44 15.29 -7.40
N LEU A 123 -12.28 15.40 -6.09
CA LEU A 123 -11.53 14.43 -5.30
C LEU A 123 -12.41 13.26 -4.85
N LEU A 124 -13.67 13.55 -4.51
CA LEU A 124 -14.63 12.55 -4.06
C LEU A 124 -16.05 13.03 -4.36
N ALA A 125 -16.90 12.12 -4.82
CA ALA A 125 -18.33 12.33 -4.87
C ALA A 125 -19.05 11.08 -4.37
N GLY A 126 -20.11 11.26 -3.59
CA GLY A 126 -20.92 10.15 -3.09
C GLY A 126 -22.26 10.64 -2.55
N ARG A 127 -23.12 9.70 -2.19
CA ARG A 127 -24.40 9.98 -1.53
C ARG A 127 -24.52 9.22 -0.23
N THR A 128 -25.30 9.74 0.70
CA THR A 128 -25.68 9.01 1.91
C THR A 128 -26.65 7.89 1.58
N ASP A 129 -26.48 6.75 2.24
CA ASP A 129 -27.44 5.64 2.18
C ASP A 129 -28.68 5.96 3.01
N ALA A 130 -29.64 6.65 2.39
CA ALA A 130 -30.88 7.10 2.99
C ALA A 130 -31.97 7.27 1.89
N PRO A 131 -33.27 7.26 2.26
CA PRO A 131 -34.36 7.53 1.31
C PRO A 131 -34.29 8.92 0.67
N ASN A 132 -35.01 9.14 -0.42
CA ASN A 132 -34.89 10.34 -1.27
C ASN A 132 -35.14 11.68 -0.54
N ASP A 133 -35.95 11.68 0.52
CA ASP A 133 -36.24 12.86 1.35
C ASP A 133 -35.10 13.23 2.30
N ALA A 134 -34.27 12.27 2.66
CA ALA A 134 -33.16 12.41 3.60
C ALA A 134 -31.77 12.29 2.95
N THR A 135 -31.69 11.75 1.73
CA THR A 135 -30.42 11.52 1.04
C THR A 135 -29.71 12.83 0.72
N ARG A 136 -28.39 12.83 0.94
CA ARG A 136 -27.51 13.95 0.64
C ARG A 136 -26.39 13.47 -0.27
N GLY A 137 -26.22 14.14 -1.40
CA GLY A 137 -24.99 14.06 -2.18
C GLY A 137 -23.92 14.92 -1.54
N ILE A 138 -22.67 14.45 -1.53
CA ILE A 138 -21.50 15.18 -1.04
C ILE A 138 -20.44 15.09 -2.13
N VAL A 139 -19.95 16.24 -2.57
CA VAL A 139 -18.85 16.35 -3.54
C VAL A 139 -17.75 17.21 -2.93
N ILE A 140 -16.52 16.71 -2.95
CA ILE A 140 -15.31 17.43 -2.52
C ILE A 140 -14.45 17.67 -3.77
N LEU A 141 -14.07 18.92 -4.00
CA LEU A 141 -13.30 19.34 -5.17
C LEU A 141 -12.17 20.31 -4.79
N GLU A 142 -11.17 20.39 -5.64
CA GLU A 142 -10.06 21.32 -5.56
C GLU A 142 -10.25 22.44 -6.59
N SER A 143 -10.12 23.69 -6.14
CA SER A 143 -10.31 24.87 -7.01
C SER A 143 -9.45 26.04 -6.55
N SER A 144 -9.07 26.92 -7.49
CA SER A 144 -8.28 28.11 -7.21
C SER A 144 -9.09 29.23 -6.55
N SER A 145 -10.43 29.15 -6.59
CA SER A 145 -11.32 30.12 -5.96
C SER A 145 -12.72 29.55 -5.70
N ALA A 146 -13.47 30.22 -4.83
CA ALA A 146 -14.85 29.90 -4.54
C ALA A 146 -15.76 30.09 -5.77
N ASP A 147 -15.44 31.07 -6.63
CA ASP A 147 -16.21 31.36 -7.85
C ASP A 147 -16.02 30.27 -8.90
N GLU A 148 -14.81 29.75 -9.08
CA GLU A 148 -14.57 28.61 -9.98
C GLU A 148 -15.23 27.32 -9.45
N ALA A 149 -15.17 27.11 -8.14
CA ALA A 149 -15.88 25.99 -7.50
C ALA A 149 -17.41 26.11 -7.67
N ARG A 150 -17.93 27.34 -7.62
CA ARG A 150 -19.34 27.65 -7.87
C ARG A 150 -19.74 27.33 -9.30
N LYS A 151 -18.93 27.74 -10.29
CA LYS A 151 -19.17 27.40 -11.70
C LYS A 151 -19.22 25.90 -11.93
N VAL A 152 -18.34 25.14 -11.29
CA VAL A 152 -18.35 23.66 -11.36
C VAL A 152 -19.64 23.08 -10.77
N MET A 153 -20.10 23.60 -9.63
CA MET A 153 -21.36 23.18 -9.00
C MET A 153 -22.58 23.56 -9.85
N ASP A 154 -22.62 24.78 -10.37
CA ASP A 154 -23.75 25.31 -11.15
C ASP A 154 -23.86 24.67 -12.54
N ALA A 155 -22.75 24.14 -13.08
CA ALA A 155 -22.73 23.40 -14.34
C ALA A 155 -23.14 21.92 -14.20
N ASP A 156 -23.40 21.45 -12.98
CA ASP A 156 -23.87 20.10 -12.71
C ASP A 156 -25.25 19.86 -13.34
N PRO A 157 -25.43 18.84 -14.20
CA PRO A 157 -26.72 18.56 -14.85
C PRO A 157 -27.90 18.38 -13.90
N ALA A 158 -27.69 17.88 -12.67
CA ALA A 158 -28.77 17.76 -11.68
C ALA A 158 -29.18 19.11 -11.09
N VAL A 159 -28.23 20.06 -11.01
CA VAL A 159 -28.48 21.43 -10.54
C VAL A 159 -29.09 22.28 -11.65
N LEU A 160 -28.52 22.21 -12.87
CA LEU A 160 -29.07 22.86 -14.07
C LEU A 160 -30.49 22.37 -14.40
N GLY A 161 -30.73 21.06 -14.24
CA GLY A 161 -32.03 20.45 -14.44
C GLY A 161 -33.05 20.77 -13.33
N GLY A 162 -32.63 21.45 -12.26
CA GLY A 162 -33.49 21.83 -11.14
C GLY A 162 -34.02 20.63 -10.34
N ILE A 163 -33.37 19.47 -10.42
CA ILE A 163 -33.76 18.26 -9.70
C ILE A 163 -33.04 18.13 -8.35
N MET A 164 -31.90 18.81 -8.18
CA MET A 164 -31.16 18.89 -6.93
C MET A 164 -30.83 20.32 -6.56
N GLU A 165 -31.00 20.65 -5.29
CA GLU A 165 -30.52 21.89 -4.68
C GLU A 165 -29.08 21.67 -4.21
N ALA A 166 -28.21 22.65 -4.49
CA ALA A 166 -26.78 22.57 -4.19
C ALA A 166 -26.30 23.68 -3.26
N THR A 167 -25.49 23.35 -2.26
CA THR A 167 -24.87 24.32 -1.35
C THR A 167 -23.36 24.12 -1.28
N LEU A 168 -22.59 25.10 -1.75
CA LEU A 168 -21.12 25.11 -1.68
C LEU A 168 -20.62 25.75 -0.38
N ALA A 169 -19.60 25.13 0.22
CA ALA A 169 -18.87 25.61 1.38
C ALA A 169 -17.35 25.37 1.25
N PRO A 170 -16.49 26.22 1.83
CA PRO A 170 -15.07 25.93 1.98
C PRO A 170 -14.87 24.69 2.85
N PHE A 171 -14.01 23.78 2.43
CA PHE A 171 -13.76 22.53 3.13
C PHE A 171 -12.36 22.52 3.73
N ARG A 172 -12.23 22.18 5.01
CA ARG A 172 -10.93 21.99 5.67
C ARG A 172 -10.81 20.55 6.10
N LEU A 173 -9.87 19.82 5.47
CA LEU A 173 -9.56 18.46 5.86
C LEU A 173 -8.80 18.47 7.18
N ALA A 174 -9.46 18.10 8.29
CA ALA A 174 -8.82 17.99 9.60
C ALA A 174 -8.08 16.66 9.78
N VAL A 175 -8.63 15.57 9.21
CA VAL A 175 -8.09 14.20 9.27
C VAL A 175 -8.51 13.48 7.98
N GLY A 176 -7.61 12.76 7.31
CA GLY A 176 -7.94 11.98 6.12
C GLY A 176 -6.90 10.89 5.83
N SER A 177 -7.35 9.73 5.36
CA SER A 177 -6.48 8.65 4.88
C SER A 177 -6.49 8.63 3.36
N ALA A 178 -5.49 9.24 2.73
CA ALA A 178 -5.37 9.32 1.27
C ALA A 178 -5.50 7.95 0.56
N GLY A 179 -5.17 6.85 1.25
CA GLY A 179 -5.27 5.49 0.71
C GLY A 179 -6.69 4.90 0.63
N ARG A 180 -7.61 5.22 1.55
CA ARG A 180 -9.00 4.70 1.49
C ARG A 180 -9.86 5.44 0.46
N ILE A 181 -9.62 6.75 0.29
CA ILE A 181 -10.34 7.57 -0.69
C ILE A 181 -10.11 7.04 -2.10
N ALA A 182 -8.88 6.66 -2.45
CA ALA A 182 -8.58 6.09 -3.77
C ALA A 182 -9.20 4.70 -3.99
N ALA A 183 -9.32 3.87 -2.95
CA ALA A 183 -9.87 2.52 -3.03
C ALA A 183 -11.41 2.50 -3.13
N ASP A 184 -12.10 3.36 -2.37
CA ASP A 184 -13.57 3.46 -2.41
C ASP A 184 -14.05 4.07 -3.74
N LEU A 185 -13.27 4.99 -4.34
CA LEU A 185 -13.54 5.55 -5.67
C LEU A 185 -13.43 4.50 -6.79
N ALA A 186 -12.54 3.52 -6.65
CA ALA A 186 -12.39 2.43 -7.61
C ALA A 186 -13.51 1.37 -7.49
N ASN A 187 -14.15 1.26 -6.33
CA ASN A 187 -15.24 0.29 -6.10
C ASN A 187 -16.62 0.82 -6.54
N ALA A 188 -16.81 2.14 -6.56
CA ALA A 188 -18.06 2.77 -7.04
C ALA A 188 -18.29 2.61 -8.56
N THR A 189 -17.28 2.15 -9.33
CA THR A 189 -17.39 1.89 -10.78
C THR A 189 -17.87 0.48 -11.13
N ALA A 190 -18.01 -0.42 -10.16
CA ALA A 190 -18.29 -1.84 -10.42
C ALA A 190 -19.78 -2.20 -10.52
N ASP A 191 -20.71 -1.27 -10.23
CA ASP A 191 -22.15 -1.58 -10.18
C ASP A 191 -22.90 -1.24 -11.49
N ALA A 192 -22.21 -1.28 -12.62
CA ALA A 192 -22.81 -1.16 -13.95
C ALA A 192 -22.08 -2.04 -14.97
N GLY A 193 -22.69 -3.16 -15.35
CA GLY A 193 -22.38 -3.87 -16.59
C GLY A 193 -21.83 -5.27 -16.41
N ASP A 194 -22.76 -6.22 -16.33
CA ASP A 194 -22.56 -7.65 -16.49
C ASP A 194 -22.07 -7.95 -17.92
N LEU A 195 -20.87 -8.52 -18.09
CA LEU A 195 -20.42 -9.13 -19.35
C LEU A 195 -19.37 -10.21 -19.07
N ALA A 196 -19.84 -11.45 -19.09
CA ALA A 196 -19.02 -12.65 -19.04
C ALA A 196 -18.09 -12.74 -20.26
N VAL A 197 -16.78 -12.81 -20.01
CA VAL A 197 -15.80 -13.29 -20.99
C VAL A 197 -15.14 -14.55 -20.45
N THR A 198 -15.29 -15.63 -21.22
CA THR A 198 -14.70 -16.96 -21.05
C THR A 198 -13.18 -16.90 -21.14
N ALA A 199 -12.50 -17.43 -20.13
CA ALA A 199 -11.04 -17.51 -20.10
C ALA A 199 -10.55 -18.65 -21.01
N THR A 200 -9.83 -18.30 -22.07
CA THR A 200 -8.93 -19.24 -22.76
C THR A 200 -7.52 -19.08 -22.22
N GLU A 201 -6.85 -20.23 -22.14
CA GLU A 201 -5.56 -20.51 -21.50
C GLU A 201 -4.45 -19.51 -21.86
N ALA A 202 -3.85 -18.87 -20.85
CA ALA A 202 -2.72 -17.97 -21.00
C ALA A 202 -1.40 -18.72 -20.78
N GLY A 203 -0.58 -18.76 -21.84
CA GLY A 203 0.78 -19.29 -21.86
C GLY A 203 1.78 -18.53 -20.98
N ALA A 204 2.98 -19.10 -20.89
CA ALA A 204 3.96 -18.94 -19.82
C ALA A 204 4.71 -17.58 -19.66
N ASP A 205 4.17 -16.43 -20.08
CA ASP A 205 4.85 -15.13 -19.87
C ASP A 205 3.92 -13.90 -19.67
N ALA A 206 2.68 -14.09 -19.23
CA ALA A 206 1.78 -12.95 -19.05
C ALA A 206 1.71 -12.52 -17.58
N SER A 207 2.50 -11.49 -17.22
CA SER A 207 2.00 -10.46 -16.30
C SER A 207 0.59 -10.06 -16.73
N CYS A 208 -0.30 -9.69 -15.80
CA CYS A 208 -1.67 -9.27 -16.15
C CYS A 208 -1.65 -8.41 -17.42
N PRO A 209 -2.23 -8.88 -18.56
CA PRO A 209 -1.92 -8.32 -19.89
C PRO A 209 -2.32 -6.85 -20.06
N LEU A 210 -3.02 -6.29 -19.08
CA LEU A 210 -3.50 -4.91 -19.04
C LEU A 210 -2.53 -3.94 -18.36
N ASP A 211 -1.59 -4.44 -17.54
CA ASP A 211 -0.70 -3.57 -16.76
C ASP A 211 0.64 -3.34 -17.46
N PRO A 212 1.07 -2.08 -17.67
CA PRO A 212 2.31 -1.83 -18.36
C PRO A 212 3.54 -2.15 -17.46
N PRO A 213 4.76 -2.32 -18.02
CA PRO A 213 5.97 -2.69 -17.28
C PRO A 213 6.44 -1.58 -16.33
N PRO A 214 7.29 -1.84 -15.32
CA PRO A 214 7.75 -0.84 -14.35
C PRO A 214 8.23 0.49 -14.99
N PHE A 215 8.14 1.61 -14.25
CA PHE A 215 8.55 2.95 -14.74
C PHE A 215 10.00 3.01 -15.21
N ILE A 216 10.85 2.18 -14.63
CA ILE A 216 12.23 1.97 -15.07
C ILE A 216 12.36 0.61 -15.76
N PRO A 217 13.14 0.51 -16.84
CA PRO A 217 13.28 -0.73 -17.58
C PRO A 217 13.83 -1.84 -16.68
N PRO A 218 13.22 -3.03 -16.64
CA PRO A 218 13.75 -4.16 -15.88
C PRO A 218 15.16 -4.54 -16.36
N ARG A 219 16.10 -4.80 -15.43
CA ARG A 219 17.44 -5.29 -15.83
C ARG A 219 17.35 -6.74 -16.30
N GLU A 220 17.71 -6.95 -17.56
CA GLU A 220 17.80 -8.31 -18.12
C GLU A 220 19.01 -9.08 -17.60
N LYS A 221 20.16 -8.41 -17.49
CA LYS A 221 21.44 -9.01 -17.09
C LYS A 221 21.93 -8.43 -15.77
N LEU A 222 22.25 -9.32 -14.84
CA LEU A 222 22.71 -8.98 -13.50
C LEU A 222 24.10 -9.57 -13.24
N PRO A 223 24.98 -8.86 -12.52
CA PRO A 223 26.28 -9.40 -12.19
C PRO A 223 26.15 -10.59 -11.23
N PHE A 224 27.08 -11.54 -11.34
CA PHE A 224 27.22 -12.62 -10.38
C PHE A 224 27.59 -12.06 -8.99
N PRO A 225 27.06 -12.62 -7.87
CA PRO A 225 26.14 -13.76 -7.78
C PRO A 225 24.65 -13.38 -7.80
N ILE A 226 24.31 -12.10 -7.81
CA ILE A 226 22.93 -11.60 -7.65
C ILE A 226 22.03 -12.09 -8.78
N GLY A 227 22.53 -12.07 -10.03
CA GLY A 227 21.79 -12.57 -11.18
C GLY A 227 21.39 -14.03 -11.03
N LEU A 228 22.35 -14.90 -10.69
CA LEU A 228 22.11 -16.33 -10.49
C LEU A 228 21.06 -16.59 -9.40
N LEU A 229 21.12 -15.86 -8.29
CA LEU A 229 20.14 -16.01 -7.20
C LEU A 229 18.73 -15.58 -7.63
N LEU A 230 18.61 -14.47 -8.36
CA LEU A 230 17.31 -14.01 -8.86
C LEU A 230 16.75 -14.94 -9.92
N ASP A 231 17.57 -15.37 -10.88
CA ASP A 231 17.16 -16.30 -11.95
C ASP A 231 16.71 -17.65 -11.35
N LEU A 232 17.39 -18.13 -10.30
CA LEU A 232 16.98 -19.32 -9.56
C LEU A 232 15.66 -19.12 -8.80
N ALA A 233 15.44 -17.94 -8.21
CA ALA A 233 14.17 -17.61 -7.56
C ALA A 233 13.02 -17.56 -8.58
N GLU A 234 13.21 -16.88 -9.71
CA GLU A 234 12.25 -16.82 -10.82
C GLU A 234 11.97 -18.20 -11.40
N SER A 235 12.99 -19.06 -11.53
CA SER A 235 12.82 -20.44 -11.99
C SER A 235 11.97 -21.30 -11.05
N ARG A 236 12.09 -21.10 -9.72
CA ARG A 236 11.23 -21.81 -8.75
C ARG A 236 9.80 -21.28 -8.73
N ILE A 237 9.65 -19.97 -8.92
CA ILE A 237 8.36 -19.28 -8.94
C ILE A 237 7.63 -19.50 -10.28
N GLY A 238 8.36 -19.81 -11.36
CA GLY A 238 7.81 -20.02 -12.69
C GLY A 238 7.36 -18.72 -13.38
N ARG A 239 7.75 -17.56 -12.84
CA ARG A 239 7.41 -16.22 -13.36
C ARG A 239 8.60 -15.29 -13.24
N ARG A 240 8.66 -14.33 -14.16
CA ARG A 240 9.65 -13.26 -14.16
C ARG A 240 9.21 -12.14 -13.23
N LEU A 241 10.07 -11.73 -12.31
CA LEU A 241 9.74 -10.75 -11.29
C LEU A 241 10.18 -9.36 -11.75
N LEU A 242 9.38 -8.75 -12.62
CA LEU A 242 9.70 -7.47 -13.26
C LEU A 242 10.01 -6.36 -12.23
N GLY A 243 9.28 -6.33 -11.11
CA GLY A 243 9.55 -5.41 -10.00
C GLY A 243 10.95 -5.61 -9.38
N LEU A 244 11.37 -6.86 -9.15
CA LEU A 244 12.72 -7.15 -8.61
C LEU A 244 13.80 -6.84 -9.63
N ARG A 245 13.57 -7.12 -10.91
CA ARG A 245 14.51 -6.77 -12.00
C ARG A 245 14.64 -5.26 -12.19
N ALA A 246 13.57 -4.49 -11.97
CA ALA A 246 13.62 -3.03 -11.90
C ALA A 246 14.39 -2.56 -10.66
N LEU A 247 14.09 -3.11 -9.47
CA LEU A 247 14.82 -2.82 -8.23
C LEU A 247 16.33 -3.10 -8.35
N ALA A 248 16.72 -4.02 -9.22
CA ALA A 248 18.09 -4.42 -9.43
C ALA A 248 19.00 -3.33 -10.01
N TRP A 249 18.45 -2.18 -10.45
CA TRP A 249 19.23 -0.96 -10.68
C TRP A 249 19.91 -0.44 -9.41
N TYR A 250 19.41 -0.82 -8.23
CA TYR A 250 20.06 -0.60 -6.95
C TYR A 250 20.30 -1.95 -6.21
N PRO A 251 21.41 -2.66 -6.51
CA PRO A 251 21.67 -4.00 -5.98
C PRO A 251 21.64 -4.13 -4.46
N LYS A 252 22.02 -3.08 -3.73
CA LYS A 252 21.97 -3.07 -2.25
C LYS A 252 20.53 -3.16 -1.74
N ALA A 253 19.59 -2.45 -2.36
CA ALA A 253 18.18 -2.57 -2.01
C ALA A 253 17.61 -3.93 -2.41
N LEU A 254 17.99 -4.47 -3.57
CA LEU A 254 17.58 -5.82 -3.97
C LEU A 254 18.05 -6.88 -2.97
N ILE A 255 19.31 -6.85 -2.55
CA ILE A 255 19.84 -7.77 -1.54
C ILE A 255 19.11 -7.59 -0.21
N GLY A 256 18.93 -6.34 0.25
CA GLY A 256 18.23 -6.06 1.50
C GLY A 256 16.79 -6.56 1.50
N ALA A 257 16.07 -6.32 0.42
CA ALA A 257 14.69 -6.78 0.24
C ALA A 257 14.61 -8.32 0.14
N GLY A 258 15.55 -8.95 -0.56
CA GLY A 258 15.65 -10.41 -0.63
C GLY A 258 15.96 -11.06 0.71
N LEU A 259 16.86 -10.48 1.52
CA LEU A 259 17.13 -10.94 2.88
C LEU A 259 15.91 -10.77 3.79
N LEU A 260 15.22 -9.63 3.67
CA LEU A 260 13.99 -9.40 4.42
C LEU A 260 12.96 -10.50 4.15
N GLU A 261 12.75 -10.87 2.89
CA GLU A 261 11.83 -11.98 2.52
C GLU A 261 12.35 -13.34 2.98
N ALA A 262 13.64 -13.63 2.81
CA ALA A 262 14.23 -14.92 3.17
C ALA A 262 14.13 -15.24 4.67
N PHE A 263 14.04 -14.21 5.53
CA PHE A 263 13.88 -14.37 6.97
C PHE A 263 12.44 -14.27 7.46
N VAL A 264 11.45 -14.23 6.56
CA VAL A 264 10.05 -14.19 6.99
C VAL A 264 9.65 -15.51 7.66
N ALA A 265 8.86 -15.41 8.72
CA ALA A 265 8.16 -16.57 9.27
C ALA A 265 7.16 -17.06 8.23
N HIS A 266 7.26 -18.33 7.86
CA HIS A 266 6.29 -19.00 6.98
C HIS A 266 5.29 -19.85 7.79
N ASP A 267 5.72 -20.28 8.97
CA ASP A 267 4.90 -20.96 9.97
C ASP A 267 5.60 -20.84 11.35
N ASP A 268 4.81 -20.63 12.40
CA ASP A 268 5.28 -20.61 13.79
C ASP A 268 4.14 -21.08 14.70
N LYS A 269 4.47 -21.73 15.81
CA LYS A 269 3.48 -22.19 16.81
C LYS A 269 2.57 -21.07 17.33
N LYS A 270 3.03 -19.82 17.28
CA LYS A 270 2.30 -18.63 17.71
C LYS A 270 1.78 -17.75 16.57
N ALA A 271 2.14 -18.07 15.32
CA ALA A 271 1.65 -17.40 14.13
C ALA A 271 1.60 -18.43 12.98
N SER A 272 0.47 -19.10 12.88
CA SER A 272 0.30 -20.20 11.91
C SER A 272 0.43 -19.70 10.47
N ARG A 273 0.76 -20.61 9.56
CA ARG A 273 0.74 -20.34 8.11
C ARG A 273 -0.56 -19.65 7.65
N ARG A 274 -1.71 -20.07 8.17
CA ARG A 274 -3.02 -19.46 7.88
C ARG A 274 -3.08 -18.01 8.36
N LEU A 275 -2.74 -17.75 9.63
CA LEU A 275 -2.77 -16.41 10.22
C LEU A 275 -1.86 -15.45 9.45
N LEU A 276 -0.67 -15.91 9.06
CA LEU A 276 0.27 -15.12 8.27
C LEU A 276 -0.26 -14.83 6.87
N ALA A 277 -0.92 -15.79 6.23
CA ALA A 277 -1.57 -15.56 4.93
C ALA A 277 -2.67 -14.49 5.03
N LEU A 278 -3.50 -14.52 6.07
CA LEU A 278 -4.53 -13.51 6.33
C LEU A 278 -3.92 -12.11 6.49
N VAL A 279 -2.88 -11.97 7.32
CA VAL A 279 -2.18 -10.69 7.52
C VAL A 279 -1.57 -10.19 6.21
N ARG A 280 -0.86 -11.05 5.46
CA ARG A 280 -0.20 -10.66 4.20
C ARG A 280 -1.23 -10.22 3.15
N LEU A 281 -2.35 -10.93 3.03
CA LEU A 281 -3.44 -10.53 2.13
C LEU A 281 -4.09 -9.23 2.56
N ARG A 282 -4.41 -9.07 3.86
CA ARG A 282 -5.04 -7.84 4.37
C ARG A 282 -4.16 -6.61 4.12
N VAL A 283 -2.86 -6.69 4.39
CA VAL A 283 -1.93 -5.59 4.09
C VAL A 283 -1.89 -5.29 2.59
N SER A 284 -1.90 -6.33 1.75
CA SER A 284 -1.89 -6.17 0.29
C SER A 284 -3.12 -5.40 -0.21
N TYR A 285 -4.30 -5.69 0.33
CA TYR A 285 -5.55 -4.97 0.04
C TYR A 285 -5.57 -3.56 0.63
N LEU A 286 -5.17 -3.38 1.90
CA LEU A 286 -5.10 -2.05 2.54
C LEU A 286 -4.14 -1.11 1.80
N ALA A 287 -3.05 -1.64 1.25
CA ALA A 287 -2.10 -0.89 0.46
C ALA A 287 -2.51 -0.78 -1.02
N SER A 288 -3.60 -1.42 -1.45
CA SER A 288 -4.08 -1.48 -2.84
C SER A 288 -2.99 -1.87 -3.84
N CYS A 289 -2.14 -2.84 -3.47
CA CYS A 289 -1.00 -3.24 -4.29
C CYS A 289 -1.29 -4.51 -5.09
N PRO A 290 -1.55 -4.42 -6.40
CA PRO A 290 -1.93 -5.59 -7.20
C PRO A 290 -0.81 -6.64 -7.30
N PHE A 291 0.46 -6.21 -7.32
CA PHE A 291 1.60 -7.15 -7.21
C PHE A 291 1.55 -7.97 -5.92
N CYS A 292 1.30 -7.33 -4.79
CA CYS A 292 1.28 -8.00 -3.50
C CYS A 292 0.03 -8.89 -3.34
N ILE A 293 -1.12 -8.47 -3.87
CA ILE A 293 -2.34 -9.29 -3.89
C ILE A 293 -2.09 -10.57 -4.71
N ASP A 294 -1.49 -10.45 -5.89
CA ASP A 294 -1.15 -11.58 -6.76
C ASP A 294 -0.21 -12.57 -6.07
N MET A 295 0.90 -12.08 -5.52
CA MET A 295 1.93 -12.94 -4.92
C MET A 295 1.50 -13.54 -3.58
N ASN A 296 0.85 -12.78 -2.70
CA ASN A 296 0.39 -13.29 -1.41
C ASN A 296 -0.92 -14.08 -1.53
N GLY A 297 -1.68 -13.87 -2.60
CA GLY A 297 -2.91 -14.59 -2.91
C GLY A 297 -2.70 -15.83 -3.77
N SER A 298 -1.50 -16.16 -4.25
CA SER A 298 -1.31 -17.35 -5.09
C SER A 298 -1.52 -18.67 -4.37
N GLY A 299 -1.48 -18.67 -3.03
CA GLY A 299 -1.62 -19.87 -2.18
C GLY A 299 -2.60 -19.72 -1.03
N PHE A 300 -3.60 -18.84 -1.15
CA PHE A 300 -4.54 -18.55 -0.05
C PHE A 300 -5.38 -19.78 0.33
N SER A 301 -5.84 -20.55 -0.67
CA SER A 301 -6.59 -21.79 -0.49
C SER A 301 -5.80 -22.85 0.28
N GLU A 302 -4.52 -23.02 -0.04
CA GLU A 302 -3.60 -23.96 0.59
C GLU A 302 -3.23 -23.54 2.02
N ALA A 303 -3.29 -22.24 2.30
CA ALA A 303 -3.21 -21.70 3.66
C ALA A 303 -4.54 -21.84 4.43
N GLY A 304 -5.57 -22.41 3.81
CA GLY A 304 -6.88 -22.65 4.41
C GLY A 304 -7.78 -21.42 4.44
N VAL A 305 -7.47 -20.36 3.70
CA VAL A 305 -8.31 -19.15 3.58
C VAL A 305 -9.46 -19.43 2.63
N ALA A 306 -10.70 -19.29 3.12
CA ALA A 306 -11.90 -19.52 2.34
C ALA A 306 -12.21 -18.33 1.42
N GLU A 307 -12.87 -18.58 0.29
CA GLU A 307 -13.23 -17.51 -0.64
C GLU A 307 -14.17 -16.47 -0.02
N ALA A 308 -15.10 -16.91 0.83
CA ALA A 308 -15.99 -16.01 1.58
C ALA A 308 -15.23 -15.08 2.53
N GLU A 309 -14.05 -15.49 3.01
CA GLU A 309 -13.20 -14.68 3.89
C GLU A 309 -12.49 -13.55 3.13
N LEU A 310 -12.32 -13.69 1.80
CA LEU A 310 -11.66 -12.66 0.99
C LEU A 310 -12.42 -11.33 1.01
N ALA A 311 -13.76 -11.35 1.08
CA ALA A 311 -14.58 -10.14 1.20
C ALA A 311 -14.23 -9.35 2.48
N ALA A 312 -14.01 -10.05 3.60
CA ALA A 312 -13.56 -9.40 4.83
C ALA A 312 -12.13 -8.85 4.70
N LEU A 313 -11.23 -9.57 4.01
CA LEU A 313 -9.87 -9.08 3.76
C LEU A 313 -9.82 -7.88 2.82
N ARG A 314 -10.78 -7.73 1.91
CA ARG A 314 -10.97 -6.55 1.05
C ARG A 314 -11.65 -5.39 1.78
N GLY A 315 -12.29 -5.65 2.92
CA GLY A 315 -13.04 -4.66 3.69
C GLY A 315 -14.49 -4.46 3.23
N GLU A 316 -15.00 -5.36 2.38
CA GLU A 316 -16.38 -5.39 1.89
C GLU A 316 -17.36 -5.96 2.93
N ALA A 317 -16.84 -6.74 3.89
CA ALA A 317 -17.60 -7.32 4.98
C ALA A 317 -16.82 -7.19 6.30
N SER A 318 -17.55 -7.19 7.42
CA SER A 318 -16.90 -7.29 8.72
C SER A 318 -16.30 -8.70 8.89
N PRO A 319 -15.04 -8.85 9.33
CA PRO A 319 -14.49 -10.16 9.69
C PRO A 319 -15.37 -10.90 10.70
N VAL A 320 -16.01 -10.18 11.63
CA VAL A 320 -16.91 -10.77 12.63
C VAL A 320 -18.16 -11.39 11.99
N SER A 321 -18.73 -10.75 10.96
CA SER A 321 -19.95 -11.26 10.31
C SER A 321 -19.71 -12.49 9.44
N VAL A 322 -18.47 -12.73 8.98
CA VAL A 322 -18.13 -13.96 8.24
C VAL A 322 -18.16 -15.19 9.15
N GLY A 323 -17.88 -15.03 10.44
CA GLY A 323 -18.09 -16.06 11.47
C GLY A 323 -17.08 -17.23 11.46
N THR A 324 -16.15 -17.29 10.51
CA THR A 324 -15.15 -18.39 10.40
C THR A 324 -13.79 -18.06 11.01
N PHE A 325 -13.53 -16.79 11.33
CA PHE A 325 -12.26 -16.36 11.92
C PHE A 325 -12.21 -16.66 13.43
N SER A 326 -11.08 -17.18 13.88
CA SER A 326 -10.76 -17.32 15.29
C SER A 326 -10.48 -15.97 15.97
N GLU A 327 -10.49 -15.93 17.30
CA GLU A 327 -10.19 -14.71 18.05
C GLU A 327 -8.79 -14.16 17.72
N ALA A 328 -7.79 -15.03 17.60
CA ALA A 328 -6.43 -14.63 17.25
C ALA A 328 -6.32 -14.05 15.83
N GLU A 329 -7.12 -14.56 14.88
CA GLU A 329 -7.20 -14.04 13.52
C GLU A 329 -7.87 -12.67 13.49
N LEU A 330 -8.97 -12.50 14.21
CA LEU A 330 -9.63 -11.21 14.36
C LEU A 330 -8.71 -10.16 15.01
N ALA A 331 -8.02 -10.52 16.09
CA ALA A 331 -7.07 -9.65 16.77
C ALA A 331 -5.89 -9.25 15.85
N ALA A 332 -5.40 -10.17 15.03
CA ALA A 332 -4.35 -9.89 14.06
C ALA A 332 -4.83 -8.99 12.92
N LEU A 333 -6.06 -9.18 12.42
CA LEU A 333 -6.65 -8.33 11.39
C LEU A 333 -6.89 -6.91 11.92
N ASP A 334 -7.43 -6.75 13.13
CA ASP A 334 -7.64 -5.44 13.76
C ASP A 334 -6.31 -4.69 13.98
N PHE A 335 -5.28 -5.41 14.45
CA PHE A 335 -3.93 -4.85 14.56
C PHE A 335 -3.35 -4.48 13.20
N THR A 336 -3.56 -5.31 12.17
CA THR A 336 -3.07 -5.08 10.81
C THR A 336 -3.69 -3.81 10.22
N ASP A 337 -5.01 -3.63 10.37
CA ASP A 337 -5.71 -2.42 9.97
C ASP A 337 -5.12 -1.19 10.65
N SER A 338 -4.91 -1.27 11.95
CA SER A 338 -4.38 -0.20 12.81
C SER A 338 -2.94 0.18 12.44
N VAL A 339 -2.06 -0.80 12.25
CA VAL A 339 -0.63 -0.57 11.97
C VAL A 339 -0.35 -0.11 10.55
N CYS A 340 -1.25 -0.40 9.60
CA CYS A 340 -1.11 0.02 8.20
C CYS A 340 -1.71 1.41 7.90
N THR A 341 -2.40 2.04 8.86
CA THR A 341 -2.90 3.41 8.71
C THR A 341 -1.78 4.45 8.60
N THR A 342 -2.09 5.61 8.02
CA THR A 342 -1.19 6.78 7.98
C THR A 342 -1.92 7.98 8.60
N PRO A 343 -1.47 8.51 9.76
CA PRO A 343 -0.40 7.97 10.61
C PRO A 343 -0.80 6.63 11.25
N VAL A 344 0.18 5.87 11.73
CA VAL A 344 -0.03 4.60 12.45
C VAL A 344 -0.84 4.86 13.73
N ARG A 345 -1.91 4.08 13.95
CA ARG A 345 -2.82 4.22 15.10
C ARG A 345 -3.12 2.87 15.73
N VAL A 346 -2.23 2.38 16.58
CA VAL A 346 -2.46 1.17 17.39
C VAL A 346 -2.84 1.60 18.81
N SER A 347 -4.05 1.27 19.26
CA SER A 347 -4.48 1.55 20.63
C SER A 347 -3.92 0.52 21.61
N GLU A 348 -3.88 0.87 22.91
CA GLU A 348 -3.48 -0.08 23.96
C GLU A 348 -4.39 -1.31 23.99
N GLU A 349 -5.69 -1.14 23.72
CA GLU A 349 -6.66 -2.22 23.63
C GLU A 349 -6.34 -3.19 22.48
N THR A 350 -6.11 -2.67 21.27
CA THR A 350 -5.72 -3.47 20.11
C THR A 350 -4.42 -4.23 20.38
N ALA A 351 -3.43 -3.56 20.96
CA ALA A 351 -2.15 -4.18 21.30
C ALA A 351 -2.30 -5.27 22.37
N ALA A 352 -3.05 -5.02 23.44
CA ALA A 352 -3.30 -5.96 24.52
C ALA A 352 -4.06 -7.21 24.03
N ARG A 353 -5.07 -7.02 23.17
CA ARG A 353 -5.84 -8.12 22.60
C ARG A 353 -4.97 -9.03 21.75
N LEU A 354 -4.17 -8.47 20.84
CA LEU A 354 -3.24 -9.28 20.04
C LEU A 354 -2.20 -9.99 20.93
N LEU A 355 -1.64 -9.27 21.91
CA LEU A 355 -0.65 -9.84 22.82
C LEU A 355 -1.22 -11.03 23.62
N SER A 356 -2.47 -10.92 24.07
CA SER A 356 -3.18 -12.02 24.76
C SER A 356 -3.36 -13.23 23.85
N ALA A 357 -3.75 -13.01 22.60
CA ALA A 357 -4.05 -14.06 21.65
C ALA A 357 -2.81 -14.87 21.21
N VAL A 358 -1.68 -14.19 20.94
CA VAL A 358 -0.51 -14.83 20.30
C VAL A 358 0.79 -14.76 21.14
N GLY A 359 0.77 -14.04 22.25
CA GLY A 359 1.95 -13.80 23.09
C GLY A 359 3.03 -12.93 22.43
N PRO A 360 4.12 -12.61 23.15
CA PRO A 360 5.13 -11.65 22.68
C PRO A 360 5.80 -12.05 21.36
N ARG A 361 6.05 -13.35 21.16
CA ARG A 361 6.67 -13.87 19.93
C ARG A 361 5.74 -13.72 18.74
N GLY A 362 4.48 -14.13 18.86
CA GLY A 362 3.50 -14.02 17.79
C GLY A 362 3.23 -12.56 17.43
N PHE A 363 3.16 -11.68 18.44
CA PHE A 363 2.99 -10.24 18.24
C PHE A 363 4.11 -9.67 17.36
N ALA A 364 5.37 -9.96 17.71
CA ALA A 364 6.52 -9.49 16.94
C ALA A 364 6.52 -10.04 15.50
N ILE A 365 6.14 -11.30 15.31
CA ILE A 365 6.04 -11.91 13.98
C ILE A 365 4.95 -11.22 13.14
N ILE A 366 3.76 -10.97 13.71
CA ILE A 366 2.65 -10.33 12.99
C ILE A 366 3.00 -8.88 12.64
N ALA A 367 3.57 -8.12 13.58
CA ALA A 367 4.01 -6.75 13.33
C ALA A 367 5.09 -6.68 12.23
N ALA A 368 6.09 -7.57 12.27
CA ALA A 368 7.12 -7.65 11.24
C ALA A 368 6.55 -8.06 9.88
N THR A 369 5.60 -9.00 9.86
CA THR A 369 4.91 -9.45 8.64
C THR A 369 4.12 -8.32 8.00
N ALA A 370 3.35 -7.57 8.80
CA ALA A 370 2.61 -6.42 8.33
C ALA A 370 3.55 -5.35 7.73
N ALA A 371 4.61 -5.00 8.46
CA ALA A 371 5.61 -4.04 8.00
C ALA A 371 6.32 -4.48 6.70
N GLN A 372 6.64 -5.78 6.56
CA GLN A 372 7.30 -6.33 5.38
C GLN A 372 6.42 -6.23 4.13
N VAL A 373 5.17 -6.67 4.20
CA VAL A 373 4.27 -6.57 3.03
C VAL A 373 4.01 -5.11 2.67
N ASN A 374 3.92 -4.25 3.68
CA ASN A 374 3.72 -2.81 3.52
C ASN A 374 4.95 -2.12 2.87
N PHE A 375 6.16 -2.60 3.15
CA PHE A 375 7.39 -2.21 2.45
C PHE A 375 7.35 -2.63 0.99
N TRP A 376 7.03 -3.90 0.70
CA TRP A 376 6.93 -4.40 -0.67
C TRP A 376 5.85 -3.66 -1.47
N ALA A 377 4.70 -3.39 -0.84
CA ALA A 377 3.60 -2.69 -1.48
C ALA A 377 3.99 -1.27 -1.91
N ARG A 378 4.62 -0.49 -1.03
CA ARG A 378 5.10 0.86 -1.36
C ARG A 378 6.23 0.82 -2.39
N LEU A 379 7.15 -0.13 -2.27
CA LEU A 379 8.27 -0.27 -3.18
C LEU A 379 7.79 -0.57 -4.61
N PHE A 380 6.92 -1.57 -4.79
CA PHE A 380 6.47 -1.98 -6.11
C PHE A 380 5.46 -1.05 -6.73
N GLN A 381 4.58 -0.42 -5.95
CA GLN A 381 3.74 0.65 -6.47
C GLN A 381 4.58 1.84 -6.93
N GLY A 382 5.57 2.26 -6.14
CA GLY A 382 6.49 3.33 -6.52
C GLY A 382 7.33 3.01 -7.76
N LEU A 383 7.67 1.73 -7.98
CA LEU A 383 8.33 1.28 -9.22
C LEU A 383 7.37 1.10 -10.39
N GLY A 384 6.06 1.18 -10.19
CA GLY A 384 5.08 0.90 -11.25
C GLY A 384 5.01 -0.57 -11.65
N ALA A 385 5.39 -1.50 -10.76
CA ALA A 385 5.50 -2.91 -11.10
C ALA A 385 4.12 -3.58 -11.26
N PRO A 386 3.88 -4.31 -12.37
CA PRO A 386 2.63 -5.03 -12.59
C PRO A 386 2.60 -6.34 -11.80
N PRO A 387 1.42 -6.96 -11.59
CA PRO A 387 1.30 -8.33 -11.11
C PRO A 387 2.20 -9.30 -11.87
N SER A 388 2.74 -10.30 -11.16
CA SER A 388 3.60 -11.33 -11.75
C SER A 388 2.81 -12.46 -12.43
N GLY A 389 1.48 -12.51 -12.25
CA GLY A 389 0.61 -13.54 -12.82
C GLY A 389 0.77 -14.89 -12.11
N LEU A 390 0.88 -14.86 -10.79
CA LEU A 390 1.05 -16.07 -9.95
C LEU A 390 -0.27 -16.60 -9.39
N ALA A 391 -1.25 -15.74 -9.14
CA ALA A 391 -2.54 -16.13 -8.63
C ALA A 391 -3.26 -17.03 -9.63
N ALA A 392 -3.56 -18.26 -9.21
CA ALA A 392 -4.35 -19.20 -10.01
C ALA A 392 -5.79 -18.70 -10.24
N PHE A 393 -6.32 -17.87 -9.33
CA PHE A 393 -7.68 -17.35 -9.37
C PHE A 393 -7.73 -15.82 -9.24
N PRO A 394 -7.30 -15.06 -10.26
CA PRO A 394 -7.19 -13.60 -10.16
C PRO A 394 -8.52 -12.89 -9.89
N ARG A 395 -9.62 -13.40 -10.48
CA ARG A 395 -10.99 -12.88 -10.24
C ARG A 395 -11.45 -13.07 -8.79
N LYS A 396 -11.08 -14.18 -8.15
CA LYS A 396 -11.45 -14.42 -6.73
C LYS A 396 -10.75 -13.43 -5.79
N LEU A 397 -9.55 -13.01 -6.17
CA LEU A 397 -8.79 -11.97 -5.48
C LEU A 397 -9.23 -10.55 -5.90
N ALA A 398 -10.18 -10.41 -6.83
CA ALA A 398 -10.61 -9.15 -7.43
C ALA A 398 -9.44 -8.31 -7.97
N LEU A 399 -8.39 -8.95 -8.51
CA LEU A 399 -7.18 -8.28 -8.99
C LEU A 399 -7.49 -7.19 -10.03
N GLU A 400 -8.55 -7.38 -10.82
CA GLU A 400 -9.06 -6.42 -11.80
C GLU A 400 -9.47 -5.07 -11.21
N SER A 401 -9.93 -5.07 -9.95
CA SER A 401 -10.37 -3.88 -9.20
C SER A 401 -9.19 -3.10 -8.62
N TYR A 402 -7.99 -3.71 -8.58
CA TYR A 402 -6.78 -3.07 -8.07
C TYR A 402 -5.86 -2.70 -9.23
N ALA A 403 -5.82 -1.42 -9.57
CA ALA A 403 -4.81 -0.86 -10.46
C ALA A 403 -3.78 -0.09 -9.64
N ASN A 404 -2.52 -0.05 -10.11
CA ASN A 404 -1.59 0.92 -9.57
C ASN A 404 -2.10 2.32 -9.96
N PRO A 405 -2.49 3.18 -8.99
CA PRO A 405 -3.12 4.47 -9.30
C PRO A 405 -2.18 5.42 -10.05
N LEU A 406 -0.87 5.16 -10.02
CA LEU A 406 0.12 5.92 -10.78
C LEU A 406 0.19 5.50 -12.26
N ARG A 407 -0.67 4.57 -12.71
CA ARG A 407 -0.62 3.96 -14.04
C ARG A 407 -1.97 3.99 -14.74
N LYS A 408 -1.99 4.57 -15.94
CA LYS A 408 -3.10 4.33 -16.89
C LYS A 408 -2.96 2.92 -17.48
N ARG A 409 -4.03 2.12 -17.40
CA ARG A 409 -4.13 0.88 -18.18
C ARG A 409 -4.15 1.25 -19.66
N LYS A 410 -3.54 0.41 -20.52
CA LYS A 410 -3.74 0.58 -21.97
C LYS A 410 -5.19 0.23 -22.26
N GLU A 411 -5.95 1.18 -22.81
CA GLU A 411 -7.25 0.88 -23.40
C GLU A 411 -7.03 -0.12 -24.53
N GLY A 412 -7.74 -1.24 -24.46
CA GLY A 412 -7.68 -2.35 -25.42
C GLY A 412 -8.55 -2.12 -26.63
#